data_AF-A0A1X1J0Q3-F1
#
_entry.id   AF-A0A1X1J0Q3-F1
#
_cell.length_a   1.000
_cell.length_b   1.000
_cell.length_c   1.000
_cell.angle_alpha   90.00
_cell.angle_beta   90.00
_cell.angle_gamma   90.00
#
_symmetry.space_group_name_H-M   'P 1'
#
loop_
_entity.id
_entity.type
_entity.pdbx_description
1 polymer ?
#
loop_
_entity_poly.entity_id
_entity_poly.type
_entity_poly.pdbx_seq_one_letter_code
_entity_poly.pdbx_strand_id
1 'polypeptide(L)'
;MNTLLQKQFKRMKREVEEETARGIGYFEGILEHIPSYPLSEAVKELALAGWITPHTDVIDVQNMIVTESIKWMNYQDFKEVAPYLFSYPREQREKDLLVRPVKISREYFEELQANAEELFHLKQDLLQINNQLDAKIQELEMDQLPNGDQVIGVDLEAEEVLLLRTSENAQVEEWEVRKDGLITDYRSNLSESAQIVEALLEMKNSEIDTILYEEVINYSKRTWPDSEPIQLPESIKEMLNQEAKLDPSYYQIAQFETLRQAYIYGMISPSFQEHFPHYSDFVRNYVEDREQYEFFDYRTEAVSLAQEILVPRLDDINRILSTNNQELIVQEVTGYSQGESWDLAYLRNTKAEDRESVQFYLENEIGAWYKGSLTELAVIRFEDIDPEKGFNGQQEAVYHIDDNLLLQDKLKQVQHLIPDLERFVEAEEVEKQLNQTQDLAAEKEASEYSL
;
A
#
# COMPACT_ATOMS: atom_id res chain seq x y z
N MET A 1 -34.30 35.91 -57.33
CA MET A 1 -34.93 36.77 -56.30
C MET A 1 -36.39 36.35 -56.16
N ASN A 2 -36.69 35.49 -55.18
CA ASN A 2 -38.07 35.14 -54.85
C ASN A 2 -38.59 36.19 -53.85
N THR A 3 -39.50 37.04 -54.30
CA THR A 3 -40.16 38.03 -53.44
C THR A 3 -41.24 37.33 -52.61
N LEU A 4 -40.91 37.00 -51.37
CA LEU A 4 -41.88 36.52 -50.38
C LEU A 4 -43.03 37.54 -50.21
N LEU A 5 -44.27 37.05 -50.19
CA LEU A 5 -45.48 37.86 -50.01
C LEU A 5 -45.56 38.40 -48.58
N GLN A 6 -46.12 39.60 -48.37
CA GLN A 6 -46.24 40.24 -47.04
C GLN A 6 -46.92 39.35 -45.96
N LYS A 7 -47.83 38.45 -46.37
CA LYS A 7 -48.42 37.44 -45.47
C LYS A 7 -47.40 36.41 -44.96
N GLN A 8 -46.39 36.05 -45.76
CA GLN A 8 -45.36 35.08 -45.40
C GLN A 8 -44.38 35.66 -44.38
N PHE A 9 -43.98 36.93 -44.51
CA PHE A 9 -43.16 37.60 -43.49
C PHE A 9 -43.87 37.75 -42.14
N LYS A 10 -45.17 38.10 -42.15
CA LYS A 10 -45.96 38.16 -40.90
C LYS A 10 -46.11 36.79 -40.23
N ARG A 11 -46.25 35.72 -41.02
CA ARG A 11 -46.30 34.35 -40.52
C ARG A 11 -44.95 33.93 -39.93
N MET A 12 -43.85 34.21 -40.61
CA MET A 12 -42.50 33.90 -40.15
C MET A 12 -42.14 34.64 -38.86
N LYS A 13 -42.48 35.94 -38.75
CA LYS A 13 -42.29 36.69 -37.50
C LYS A 13 -43.06 36.05 -36.33
N ARG A 14 -44.29 35.61 -36.59
CA ARG A 14 -45.13 34.93 -35.60
C ARG A 14 -44.60 33.54 -35.21
N GLU A 15 -44.07 32.78 -36.16
CA GLU A 15 -43.40 31.50 -35.91
C GLU A 15 -42.15 31.69 -35.03
N VAL A 16 -41.38 32.77 -35.23
CA VAL A 16 -40.25 33.14 -34.34
C VAL A 16 -40.70 33.54 -32.94
N GLU A 17 -41.82 34.26 -32.83
CA GLU A 17 -42.41 34.64 -31.53
C GLU A 17 -42.96 33.43 -30.75
N GLU A 18 -43.52 32.42 -31.44
CA GLU A 18 -44.17 31.26 -30.84
C GLU A 18 -43.21 30.09 -30.54
N GLU A 19 -42.12 29.92 -31.29
CA GLU A 19 -41.24 28.73 -31.20
C GLU A 19 -39.92 28.91 -30.43
N THR A 20 -39.78 29.98 -29.63
CA THR A 20 -38.61 30.36 -28.77
C THR A 20 -37.35 29.48 -28.87
N ALA A 21 -36.26 30.06 -29.36
CA ALA A 21 -34.83 29.66 -29.29
C ALA A 21 -34.38 28.23 -29.69
N ARG A 22 -35.25 27.22 -29.82
CA ARG A 22 -34.84 25.84 -30.20
C ARG A 22 -35.36 25.39 -31.57
N GLY A 23 -36.31 26.11 -32.17
CA GLY A 23 -36.96 25.70 -33.41
C GLY A 23 -36.45 26.37 -34.70
N ILE A 24 -35.69 27.47 -34.58
CA ILE A 24 -35.34 28.35 -35.70
C ILE A 24 -33.84 28.63 -35.68
N GLY A 25 -33.17 28.28 -36.79
CA GLY A 25 -31.76 28.58 -36.98
C GLY A 25 -31.56 29.89 -37.73
N TYR A 26 -30.37 30.45 -37.60
CA TYR A 26 -29.96 31.64 -38.36
C TYR A 26 -28.56 31.45 -38.95
N PHE A 27 -28.29 32.16 -40.04
CA PHE A 27 -26.97 32.18 -40.65
C PHE A 27 -26.01 33.11 -39.88
N GLU A 28 -24.74 32.74 -39.88
CA GLU A 28 -23.65 33.55 -39.32
C GLU A 28 -23.67 34.97 -39.92
N GLY A 29 -23.52 35.98 -39.06
CA GLY A 29 -23.61 37.40 -39.45
C GLY A 29 -24.99 38.05 -39.28
N ILE A 30 -26.03 37.32 -38.83
CA ILE A 30 -27.37 37.90 -38.61
C ILE A 30 -27.35 39.12 -37.68
N LEU A 31 -26.52 39.09 -36.62
CA LEU A 31 -26.40 40.16 -35.62
C LEU A 31 -25.97 41.51 -36.23
N GLU A 32 -25.21 41.49 -37.32
CA GLU A 32 -24.75 42.70 -38.01
C GLU A 32 -25.88 43.41 -38.78
N HIS A 33 -26.96 42.68 -39.07
CA HIS A 33 -28.13 43.17 -39.80
C HIS A 33 -29.29 43.53 -38.88
N ILE A 34 -29.16 43.27 -37.57
CA ILE A 34 -30.16 43.69 -36.58
C ILE A 34 -29.91 45.16 -36.22
N PRO A 35 -30.92 46.05 -36.29
CA PRO A 35 -30.78 47.44 -35.85
C PRO A 35 -30.39 47.55 -34.37
N SER A 36 -29.84 48.69 -33.94
CA SER A 36 -29.39 48.85 -32.56
C SER A 36 -30.52 48.91 -31.53
N TYR A 37 -31.73 49.34 -31.91
CA TYR A 37 -32.84 49.50 -30.97
C TYR A 37 -33.48 48.17 -30.52
N PRO A 38 -33.75 47.15 -31.37
CA PRO A 38 -34.25 45.86 -30.91
C PRO A 38 -33.19 45.07 -30.14
N LEU A 39 -31.90 45.21 -30.47
CA LEU A 39 -30.80 44.64 -29.67
C LEU A 39 -30.80 45.20 -28.26
N SER A 40 -30.97 46.52 -28.12
CA SER A 40 -30.97 47.17 -26.82
C SER A 40 -32.17 46.74 -25.97
N GLU A 41 -33.36 46.58 -26.57
CA GLU A 41 -34.54 46.07 -25.85
C GLU A 41 -34.42 44.58 -25.52
N ALA A 42 -33.85 43.76 -26.41
CA ALA A 42 -33.57 42.35 -26.13
C ALA A 42 -32.62 42.17 -24.94
N VAL A 43 -31.54 42.95 -24.87
CA VAL A 43 -30.59 42.90 -23.74
C VAL A 43 -31.27 43.35 -22.44
N LYS A 44 -32.13 44.38 -22.47
CA LYS A 44 -32.89 44.80 -21.28
C LYS A 44 -33.81 43.68 -20.79
N GLU A 45 -34.56 43.05 -21.68
CA GLU A 45 -35.46 41.95 -21.33
C GLU A 45 -34.70 40.74 -20.77
N LEU A 46 -33.60 40.33 -21.41
CA LEU A 46 -32.77 39.22 -20.94
C LEU A 46 -32.12 39.50 -19.58
N ALA A 47 -31.70 40.75 -19.34
CA ALA A 47 -31.13 41.18 -18.06
C ALA A 47 -32.17 41.25 -16.94
N LEU A 48 -33.40 41.69 -17.24
CA LEU A 48 -34.50 41.74 -16.28
C LEU A 48 -35.06 40.35 -15.94
N ALA A 49 -35.07 39.44 -16.92
CA ALA A 49 -35.54 38.07 -16.76
C ALA A 49 -34.53 37.15 -16.05
N GLY A 50 -33.26 37.54 -15.96
CA GLY A 50 -32.19 36.78 -15.29
C GLY A 50 -31.79 35.49 -16.02
N TRP A 51 -32.02 35.41 -17.33
CA TRP A 51 -31.80 34.18 -18.12
C TRP A 51 -30.33 33.91 -18.45
N ILE A 52 -29.45 34.90 -18.29
CA ILE A 52 -28.02 34.78 -18.55
C ILE A 52 -27.29 34.66 -17.22
N THR A 53 -26.61 33.54 -17.02
CA THR A 53 -25.74 33.26 -15.86
C THR A 53 -24.29 33.13 -16.31
N PRO A 54 -23.28 33.15 -15.40
CA PRO A 54 -21.89 32.96 -15.77
C PRO A 54 -21.56 31.61 -16.45
N HIS A 55 -22.49 30.66 -16.43
CA HIS A 55 -22.33 29.31 -16.98
C HIS A 55 -23.12 29.12 -18.29
N THR A 56 -23.76 30.18 -18.81
CA THR A 56 -24.51 30.13 -20.07
C THR A 56 -23.52 30.24 -21.23
N ASP A 57 -23.58 29.29 -22.17
CA ASP A 57 -22.69 29.30 -23.34
C ASP A 57 -22.91 30.58 -24.16
N VAL A 58 -21.82 31.13 -24.71
CA VAL A 58 -21.84 32.31 -25.57
C VAL A 58 -22.77 32.12 -26.78
N ILE A 59 -22.85 30.92 -27.33
CA ILE A 59 -23.72 30.58 -28.46
C ILE A 59 -25.19 30.64 -28.04
N ASP A 60 -25.52 30.14 -26.84
CA ASP A 60 -26.88 30.21 -26.30
C ASP A 60 -27.28 31.65 -26.01
N VAL A 61 -26.35 32.46 -25.47
CA VAL A 61 -26.56 33.90 -25.27
C VAL A 61 -26.82 34.61 -26.60
N GLN A 62 -26.05 34.31 -27.66
CA GLN A 62 -26.28 34.87 -28.99
C GLN A 62 -27.64 34.47 -29.57
N ASN A 63 -28.04 33.21 -29.43
CA ASN A 63 -29.35 32.72 -29.86
C ASN A 63 -30.50 33.45 -29.15
N MET A 64 -30.37 33.66 -27.83
CA MET A 64 -31.34 34.42 -27.03
C MET A 64 -31.44 35.87 -27.51
N ILE A 65 -30.31 36.52 -27.77
CA ILE A 65 -30.28 37.92 -28.24
C ILE A 65 -30.96 38.05 -29.62
N VAL A 66 -30.66 37.17 -30.57
CA VAL A 66 -31.28 37.19 -31.91
C VAL A 66 -32.79 37.00 -31.81
N THR A 67 -33.24 36.03 -31.01
CA THR A 67 -34.65 35.70 -30.85
C THR A 67 -35.44 36.86 -30.22
N GLU A 68 -34.95 37.41 -29.12
CA GLU A 68 -35.62 38.55 -28.46
C GLU A 68 -35.59 39.81 -29.34
N SER A 69 -34.50 40.04 -30.08
CA SER A 69 -34.41 41.20 -30.97
C SER A 69 -35.48 41.17 -32.06
N ILE A 70 -35.84 39.99 -32.59
CA ILE A 70 -36.86 39.85 -33.63
C ILE A 70 -38.25 40.27 -33.11
N LYS A 71 -38.56 40.05 -31.83
CA LYS A 71 -39.84 40.46 -31.23
C LYS A 71 -40.02 41.98 -31.29
N TRP A 72 -38.96 42.71 -30.95
CA TRP A 72 -38.94 44.17 -30.87
C TRP A 72 -38.76 44.87 -32.22
N MET A 73 -38.45 44.15 -33.31
CA MET A 73 -38.34 44.73 -34.65
C MET A 73 -39.69 45.14 -35.24
N ASN A 74 -39.70 46.27 -35.94
CA ASN A 74 -40.81 46.62 -36.82
C ASN A 74 -40.80 45.77 -38.12
N TYR A 75 -41.88 45.84 -38.89
CA TYR A 75 -42.05 45.01 -40.10
C TYR A 75 -41.01 45.27 -41.21
N GLN A 76 -40.55 46.51 -41.38
CA GLN A 76 -39.57 46.83 -42.43
C GLN A 76 -38.20 46.27 -42.05
N ASP A 77 -37.79 46.44 -40.80
CA ASP A 77 -36.51 45.93 -40.30
C ASP A 77 -36.48 44.40 -40.29
N PHE A 78 -37.57 43.75 -39.89
CA PHE A 78 -37.67 42.29 -39.95
C PHE A 78 -37.51 41.75 -41.38
N LYS A 79 -37.96 42.50 -42.40
CA LYS A 79 -37.85 42.08 -43.80
C LYS A 79 -36.38 42.03 -44.26
N GLU A 80 -35.51 42.86 -43.68
CA GLU A 80 -34.07 42.87 -43.97
C GLU A 80 -33.34 41.73 -43.28
N VAL A 81 -33.81 41.32 -42.09
CA VAL A 81 -33.24 40.22 -41.29
C VAL A 81 -33.79 38.85 -41.69
N ALA A 82 -35.01 38.77 -42.19
CA ALA A 82 -35.68 37.51 -42.54
C ALA A 82 -34.90 36.57 -43.50
N PRO A 83 -34.11 37.04 -44.48
CA PRO A 83 -33.29 36.16 -45.33
C PRO A 83 -32.21 35.39 -44.55
N TYR A 84 -31.84 35.87 -43.37
CA TYR A 84 -30.85 35.25 -42.50
C TYR A 84 -31.46 34.22 -41.55
N LEU A 85 -32.79 34.10 -41.52
CA LEU A 85 -33.51 33.12 -40.72
C LEU A 85 -33.89 31.92 -41.58
N PHE A 86 -33.70 30.73 -41.03
CA PHE A 86 -34.22 29.50 -41.63
C PHE A 86 -35.00 28.71 -40.59
N SER A 87 -36.22 28.32 -40.96
CA SER A 87 -37.02 27.38 -40.19
C SER A 87 -36.91 26.00 -40.82
N TYR A 88 -36.83 24.96 -39.99
CA TYR A 88 -37.04 23.59 -40.44
C TYR A 88 -38.54 23.30 -40.42
N PRO A 89 -39.21 23.07 -41.56
CA PRO A 89 -40.63 22.74 -41.57
C PRO A 89 -40.87 21.49 -40.72
N ARG A 90 -41.84 21.55 -39.79
CA ARG A 90 -42.21 20.40 -38.93
C ARG A 90 -42.45 19.12 -39.73
N GLU A 91 -42.99 19.25 -40.94
CA GLU A 91 -43.28 18.12 -41.84
C GLU A 91 -42.04 17.56 -42.57
N GLN A 92 -40.94 18.30 -42.66
CA GLN A 92 -39.66 17.83 -43.24
C GLN A 92 -38.74 17.19 -42.19
N ARG A 93 -38.91 17.50 -40.90
CA ARG A 93 -38.23 16.78 -39.80
C ARG A 93 -38.59 15.29 -39.75
N GLU A 94 -39.78 14.92 -40.23
CA GLU A 94 -40.25 13.52 -40.22
C GLU A 94 -40.10 12.79 -41.57
N LYS A 95 -39.72 13.46 -42.68
CA LYS A 95 -39.86 12.88 -44.03
C LYS A 95 -38.65 12.85 -44.96
N ASP A 96 -37.52 13.47 -44.64
CA ASP A 96 -36.33 13.46 -45.54
C ASP A 96 -35.16 12.60 -45.02
N LEU A 97 -35.44 11.38 -44.56
CA LEU A 97 -34.52 10.25 -44.79
C LEU A 97 -34.82 9.68 -46.19
N LEU A 98 -34.25 10.28 -47.24
CA LEU A 98 -34.20 9.66 -48.57
C LEU A 98 -33.12 8.56 -48.58
N VAL A 99 -33.29 7.53 -47.76
CA VAL A 99 -32.53 6.29 -47.90
C VAL A 99 -33.30 5.41 -48.87
N ARG A 100 -32.68 5.05 -50.00
CA ARG A 100 -33.22 3.97 -50.83
C ARG A 100 -33.32 2.74 -49.92
N PRO A 101 -34.48 2.06 -49.81
CA PRO A 101 -34.54 0.86 -48.98
C PRO A 101 -33.52 -0.12 -49.53
N VAL A 102 -32.45 -0.35 -48.77
CA VAL A 102 -31.61 -1.53 -48.94
C VAL A 102 -32.60 -2.70 -48.86
N LYS A 103 -32.56 -3.62 -49.81
CA LYS A 103 -33.33 -4.86 -49.69
C LYS A 103 -32.70 -5.66 -48.57
N ILE A 104 -33.15 -5.39 -47.36
CA ILE A 104 -32.80 -6.13 -46.16
C ILE A 104 -33.49 -7.50 -46.32
N SER A 105 -32.70 -8.57 -46.43
CA SER A 105 -33.24 -9.92 -46.27
C SER A 105 -33.75 -10.05 -44.84
N ARG A 106 -34.76 -10.89 -44.61
CA ARG A 106 -35.27 -11.13 -43.26
C ARG A 106 -34.17 -11.55 -42.28
N GLU A 107 -33.19 -12.31 -42.77
CA GLU A 107 -31.99 -12.70 -42.01
C GLU A 107 -31.15 -11.48 -41.58
N TYR A 108 -30.92 -10.50 -42.47
CA TYR A 108 -30.15 -9.29 -42.12
C TYR A 108 -30.92 -8.34 -41.19
N PHE A 109 -32.27 -8.34 -41.25
CA PHE A 109 -33.10 -7.60 -40.29
C PHE A 109 -33.04 -8.22 -38.89
N GLU A 110 -33.14 -9.55 -38.81
CA GLU A 110 -33.05 -10.29 -37.56
C GLU A 110 -31.64 -10.18 -36.95
N GLU A 111 -30.59 -10.14 -37.78
CA GLU A 111 -29.20 -9.86 -37.35
C GLU A 111 -29.04 -8.44 -36.79
N LEU A 112 -29.57 -7.41 -37.46
CA LEU A 112 -29.53 -6.03 -36.97
C LEU A 112 -30.32 -5.86 -35.66
N GLN A 113 -31.47 -6.52 -35.53
CA GLN A 113 -32.27 -6.47 -34.32
C GLN A 113 -31.56 -7.17 -33.15
N ALA A 114 -30.95 -8.34 -33.39
CA ALA A 114 -30.19 -9.05 -32.39
C ALA A 114 -28.98 -8.24 -31.91
N ASN A 115 -28.22 -7.63 -32.83
CA ASN A 115 -27.06 -6.80 -32.49
C ASN A 115 -27.47 -5.55 -31.68
N ALA A 116 -28.58 -4.90 -32.04
CA ALA A 116 -29.08 -3.73 -31.31
C ALA A 116 -29.61 -4.08 -29.91
N GLU A 117 -30.30 -5.21 -29.76
CA GLU A 117 -30.75 -5.71 -28.46
C GLU A 117 -29.55 -6.11 -27.59
N GLU A 118 -28.56 -6.81 -28.16
CA GLU A 118 -27.32 -7.21 -27.47
C GLU A 118 -26.52 -5.99 -26.98
N LEU A 119 -26.36 -4.95 -27.80
CA LEU A 119 -25.69 -3.71 -27.42
C LEU A 119 -26.45 -2.91 -26.35
N PHE A 120 -27.79 -2.87 -26.43
CA PHE A 120 -28.60 -2.19 -25.42
C PHE A 120 -28.52 -2.90 -24.06
N HIS A 121 -28.56 -4.24 -24.07
CA HIS A 121 -28.34 -5.05 -22.87
C HIS A 121 -26.95 -4.82 -22.30
N LEU A 122 -25.90 -4.85 -23.14
CA LEU A 122 -24.52 -4.57 -22.71
C LEU A 122 -24.38 -3.20 -22.01
N LYS A 123 -25.03 -2.17 -22.55
CA LYS A 123 -25.01 -0.81 -21.96
C LYS A 123 -25.74 -0.74 -20.63
N GLN A 124 -26.89 -1.42 -20.50
CA GLN A 124 -27.60 -1.50 -19.22
C GLN A 124 -26.80 -2.30 -18.19
N ASP A 125 -26.18 -3.41 -18.60
CA ASP A 125 -25.37 -4.26 -17.75
C ASP A 125 -24.15 -3.49 -17.23
N LEU A 126 -23.44 -2.74 -18.10
CA LEU A 126 -22.31 -1.90 -17.69
C LEU A 126 -22.71 -0.79 -16.71
N LEU A 127 -23.86 -0.13 -16.90
CA LEU A 127 -24.35 0.87 -15.97
C LEU A 127 -24.78 0.27 -14.63
N GLN A 128 -25.37 -0.92 -14.65
CA GLN A 128 -25.72 -1.63 -13.42
C GLN A 128 -24.47 -2.06 -12.66
N ILE A 129 -23.47 -2.61 -13.35
CA ILE A 129 -22.17 -3.00 -12.78
C ILE A 129 -21.49 -1.79 -12.14
N ASN A 130 -21.41 -0.64 -12.83
CA ASN A 130 -20.75 0.55 -12.29
C ASN A 130 -21.45 1.06 -11.01
N ASN A 131 -22.78 1.21 -11.05
CA ASN A 131 -23.53 1.66 -9.87
C ASN A 131 -23.46 0.65 -8.71
N GLN A 132 -23.38 -0.65 -9.02
CA GLN A 132 -23.21 -1.69 -8.00
C GLN A 132 -21.81 -1.67 -7.39
N LEU A 133 -20.77 -1.44 -8.20
CA LEU A 133 -19.39 -1.31 -7.74
C LEU A 133 -19.23 -0.08 -6.84
N ASP A 134 -19.73 1.09 -7.25
CA ASP A 134 -19.70 2.32 -6.46
C ASP A 134 -20.38 2.14 -5.10
N ALA A 135 -21.53 1.46 -5.08
CA ALA A 135 -22.26 1.17 -3.85
C ALA A 135 -21.49 0.21 -2.93
N LYS A 136 -20.79 -0.79 -3.49
CA LYS A 136 -19.95 -1.73 -2.73
C LYS A 136 -18.70 -1.04 -2.17
N ILE A 137 -18.04 -0.17 -2.94
CA ILE A 137 -16.89 0.62 -2.46
C ILE A 137 -17.33 1.54 -1.33
N GLN A 138 -18.44 2.27 -1.50
CA GLN A 138 -18.96 3.14 -0.44
C GLN A 138 -19.31 2.37 0.83
N GLU A 139 -19.85 1.15 0.71
CA GLU A 139 -20.15 0.32 1.89
C GLU A 139 -18.87 0.02 2.70
N LEU A 140 -17.80 -0.41 2.03
CA LEU A 140 -16.53 -0.73 2.71
C LEU A 140 -15.86 0.50 3.35
N GLU A 141 -16.03 1.69 2.77
CA GLU A 141 -15.37 2.92 3.25
C GLU A 141 -16.22 3.71 4.26
N MET A 142 -17.54 3.46 4.37
CA MET A 142 -18.50 4.38 5.03
C MET A 142 -19.55 3.69 5.93
N ASP A 143 -19.15 2.73 6.78
CA ASP A 143 -20.03 1.94 7.68
C ASP A 143 -20.95 2.76 8.64
N GLN A 144 -20.83 4.10 8.65
CA GLN A 144 -21.83 5.12 9.02
C GLN A 144 -21.24 6.54 8.95
N LEU A 145 -19.91 6.61 8.98
CA LEU A 145 -18.99 7.73 8.74
C LEU A 145 -17.74 7.11 8.07
N PRO A 146 -16.84 7.91 7.48
CA PRO A 146 -15.58 7.38 6.95
C PRO A 146 -14.86 6.56 8.04
N ASN A 147 -14.75 5.24 7.86
CA ASN A 147 -14.08 4.34 8.80
C ASN A 147 -12.55 4.37 8.65
N GLY A 148 -12.08 5.09 7.60
CA GLY A 148 -10.68 5.27 7.25
C GLY A 148 -10.11 4.17 6.35
N ASP A 149 -10.85 3.08 6.15
CA ASP A 149 -10.48 2.04 5.20
C ASP A 149 -10.66 2.57 3.77
N GLN A 150 -9.87 2.05 2.83
CA GLN A 150 -9.80 2.57 1.47
C GLN A 150 -9.73 1.44 0.47
N VAL A 151 -10.58 1.46 -0.54
CA VAL A 151 -10.44 0.56 -1.70
C VAL A 151 -9.35 1.13 -2.59
N ILE A 152 -8.17 0.51 -2.56
CA ILE A 152 -7.00 0.98 -3.31
C ILE A 152 -6.86 0.31 -4.68
N GLY A 153 -7.59 -0.78 -4.93
CA GLY A 153 -7.55 -1.49 -6.21
C GLY A 153 -8.79 -2.35 -6.47
N VAL A 154 -9.07 -2.57 -7.75
CA VAL A 154 -10.20 -3.37 -8.24
C VAL A 154 -9.71 -4.31 -9.35
N ASP A 155 -10.15 -5.57 -9.30
CA ASP A 155 -9.98 -6.57 -10.36
C ASP A 155 -11.39 -6.96 -10.87
N LEU A 156 -11.73 -6.48 -12.07
CA LEU A 156 -13.02 -6.78 -12.68
C LEU A 156 -13.13 -8.20 -13.25
N GLU A 157 -12.01 -8.84 -13.61
CA GLU A 157 -12.05 -10.20 -14.17
C GLU A 157 -12.32 -11.23 -13.07
N ALA A 158 -11.74 -11.01 -11.90
CA ALA A 158 -11.95 -11.85 -10.72
C ALA A 158 -13.15 -11.42 -9.85
N GLU A 159 -13.73 -10.24 -10.12
CA GLU A 159 -14.75 -9.61 -9.28
C GLU A 159 -14.28 -9.42 -7.83
N GLU A 160 -13.07 -8.86 -7.66
CA GLU A 160 -12.40 -8.66 -6.38
C GLU A 160 -12.05 -7.18 -6.15
N VAL A 161 -12.11 -6.74 -4.88
CA VAL A 161 -11.54 -5.47 -4.44
C VAL A 161 -10.36 -5.70 -3.49
N LEU A 162 -9.40 -4.79 -3.55
CA LEU A 162 -8.30 -4.71 -2.61
C LEU A 162 -8.58 -3.58 -1.62
N LEU A 163 -8.95 -3.97 -0.40
CA LEU A 163 -9.24 -3.07 0.71
C LEU A 163 -7.99 -2.87 1.58
N LEU A 164 -7.55 -1.63 1.72
CA LEU A 164 -6.57 -1.23 2.72
C LEU A 164 -7.29 -0.77 3.97
N ARG A 165 -7.08 -1.49 5.08
CA ARG A 165 -7.63 -1.09 6.38
C ARG A 165 -6.78 0.01 7.00
N THR A 166 -7.37 0.75 7.94
CA THR A 166 -6.55 1.52 8.90
C THR A 166 -5.89 0.60 9.90
N SER A 167 -4.76 1.01 10.49
CA SER A 167 -4.13 0.26 11.58
C SER A 167 -5.01 0.13 12.83
N GLU A 168 -6.02 1.00 12.99
CA GLU A 168 -7.00 0.90 14.08
C GLU A 168 -8.05 -0.19 13.83
N ASN A 169 -8.41 -0.44 12.56
CA ASN A 169 -9.37 -1.46 12.16
C ASN A 169 -8.70 -2.81 11.87
N ALA A 170 -7.42 -2.80 11.52
CA ALA A 170 -6.60 -3.99 11.33
C ALA A 170 -6.40 -4.70 12.67
N GLN A 171 -7.14 -5.78 12.90
CA GLN A 171 -6.98 -6.62 14.10
C GLN A 171 -5.90 -7.66 13.87
N VAL A 172 -4.63 -7.21 13.81
CA VAL A 172 -3.50 -8.13 13.63
C VAL A 172 -3.09 -8.72 14.97
N GLU A 173 -3.22 -10.03 15.07
CA GLU A 173 -2.82 -10.80 16.24
C GLU A 173 -1.33 -11.19 16.16
N GLU A 174 -0.68 -11.36 17.30
CA GLU A 174 0.75 -11.67 17.37
C GLU A 174 1.11 -12.94 16.59
N TRP A 175 0.29 -13.99 16.70
CA TRP A 175 0.57 -15.29 16.08
C TRP A 175 0.56 -15.21 14.54
N GLU A 176 -0.02 -14.15 13.97
CA GLU A 176 -0.05 -13.92 12.52
C GLU A 176 1.26 -13.33 12.01
N VAL A 177 1.96 -12.55 12.84
CA VAL A 177 3.25 -11.94 12.49
C VAL A 177 4.44 -12.72 13.02
N ARG A 178 4.27 -13.53 14.08
CA ARG A 178 5.38 -14.22 14.75
C ARG A 178 5.88 -15.41 13.94
N LYS A 179 7.13 -15.31 13.48
CA LYS A 179 7.89 -16.42 12.87
C LYS A 179 8.77 -17.13 13.90
N ASP A 180 9.01 -18.43 13.70
CA ASP A 180 9.77 -19.29 14.63
C ASP A 180 11.19 -18.78 14.94
N GLY A 181 11.84 -18.08 13.99
CA GLY A 181 13.18 -17.53 14.19
C GLY A 181 13.23 -16.21 14.99
N LEU A 182 12.09 -15.59 15.29
CA LEU A 182 12.03 -14.32 16.02
C LEU A 182 12.40 -14.54 17.49
N ILE A 183 13.45 -13.84 17.94
CA ILE A 183 13.92 -13.90 19.32
C ILE A 183 13.24 -12.84 20.19
N THR A 184 13.15 -11.62 19.67
CA THR A 184 12.74 -10.45 20.47
C THR A 184 11.24 -10.35 20.66
N ASP A 185 10.85 -10.10 21.91
CA ASP A 185 9.49 -9.92 22.37
C ASP A 185 9.42 -8.73 23.35
N TYR A 186 8.68 -7.68 22.98
CA TYR A 186 8.52 -6.46 23.80
C TYR A 186 7.84 -6.68 25.14
N ARG A 187 7.15 -7.82 25.32
CA ARG A 187 6.48 -8.19 26.58
C ARG A 187 7.43 -8.86 27.55
N SER A 188 8.59 -9.28 27.07
CA SER A 188 9.65 -9.81 27.92
C SER A 188 10.08 -8.76 28.94
N ASN A 189 10.45 -9.23 30.12
CA ASN A 189 11.08 -8.40 31.14
C ASN A 189 12.59 -8.21 30.90
N LEU A 190 13.15 -8.92 29.92
CA LEU A 190 14.54 -8.81 29.49
C LEU A 190 14.66 -7.75 28.39
N SER A 191 15.77 -6.99 28.40
CA SER A 191 16.14 -6.16 27.26
C SER A 191 16.35 -7.01 26.00
N GLU A 192 16.27 -6.40 24.83
CA GLU A 192 16.40 -7.08 23.54
C GLU A 192 17.74 -7.82 23.44
N SER A 193 18.84 -7.17 23.84
CA SER A 193 20.15 -7.80 23.94
C SER A 193 20.16 -9.01 24.89
N ALA A 194 19.52 -8.88 26.06
CA ALA A 194 19.42 -9.95 27.04
C ALA A 194 18.63 -11.16 26.52
N GLN A 195 17.56 -10.91 25.75
CA GLN A 195 16.80 -11.98 25.07
C GLN A 195 17.67 -12.72 24.05
N ILE A 196 18.51 -12.01 23.29
CA ILE A 196 19.46 -12.62 22.34
C ILE A 196 20.45 -13.53 23.08
N VAL A 197 21.09 -13.04 24.14
CA VAL A 197 22.07 -13.84 24.89
C VAL A 197 21.41 -15.05 25.56
N GLU A 198 20.21 -14.89 26.11
CA GLU A 198 19.45 -16.01 26.67
C GLU A 198 19.12 -17.06 25.59
N ALA A 199 18.64 -16.64 24.42
CA ALA A 199 18.38 -17.55 23.30
C ALA A 199 19.66 -18.28 22.83
N LEU A 200 20.81 -17.60 22.78
CA LEU A 200 22.09 -18.21 22.44
C LEU A 200 22.54 -19.26 23.47
N LEU A 201 22.33 -19.00 24.77
CA LEU A 201 22.62 -19.96 25.85
C LEU A 201 21.70 -21.20 25.79
N GLU A 202 20.42 -21.00 25.42
CA GLU A 202 19.46 -22.11 25.27
C GLU A 202 19.84 -23.08 24.13
N MET A 203 20.60 -22.62 23.13
CA MET A 203 21.13 -23.48 22.06
C MET A 203 22.14 -24.51 22.57
N LYS A 204 22.76 -24.30 23.75
CA LYS A 204 23.79 -25.17 24.34
C LYS A 204 24.96 -25.45 23.40
N ASN A 205 25.39 -24.42 22.68
CA ASN A 205 26.53 -24.49 21.78
C ASN A 205 27.80 -24.14 22.55
N SER A 206 28.67 -25.13 22.78
CA SER A 206 29.86 -24.97 23.61
C SER A 206 30.81 -23.87 23.13
N GLU A 207 30.88 -23.59 21.83
CA GLU A 207 31.74 -22.51 21.31
C GLU A 207 31.12 -21.13 21.56
N ILE A 208 29.80 -21.01 21.46
CA ILE A 208 29.09 -19.77 21.78
C ILE A 208 29.13 -19.52 23.29
N ASP A 209 28.82 -20.53 24.09
CA ASP A 209 28.89 -20.47 25.56
C ASP A 209 30.29 -20.03 26.02
N THR A 210 31.34 -20.54 25.35
CA THR A 210 32.73 -20.12 25.60
C THR A 210 32.92 -18.61 25.38
N ILE A 211 32.39 -18.06 24.29
CA ILE A 211 32.45 -16.62 24.02
C ILE A 211 31.73 -15.83 25.12
N LEU A 212 30.49 -16.22 25.43
CA LEU A 212 29.64 -15.52 26.39
C LEU A 212 30.29 -15.49 27.78
N TYR A 213 30.72 -16.65 28.29
CA TYR A 213 31.35 -16.74 29.61
C TYR A 213 32.75 -16.12 29.65
N GLU A 214 33.55 -16.23 28.59
CA GLU A 214 34.85 -15.56 28.50
C GLU A 214 34.70 -14.05 28.62
N GLU A 215 33.69 -13.45 27.98
CA GLU A 215 33.44 -12.02 28.09
C GLU A 215 33.00 -11.60 29.49
N VAL A 216 32.15 -12.37 30.18
CA VAL A 216 31.79 -12.11 31.59
C VAL A 216 33.03 -12.12 32.48
N ILE A 217 33.88 -13.14 32.35
CA ILE A 217 35.10 -13.29 33.15
C ILE A 217 36.04 -12.10 32.91
N ASN A 218 36.29 -11.78 31.65
CA ASN A 218 37.20 -10.69 31.28
C ASN A 218 36.60 -9.30 31.55
N TYR A 219 35.27 -9.15 31.58
CA TYR A 219 34.59 -7.88 31.87
C TYR A 219 35.00 -7.35 33.24
N SER A 220 34.97 -8.19 34.27
CA SER A 220 35.37 -7.79 35.63
C SER A 220 36.77 -7.16 35.66
N LYS A 221 37.73 -7.78 34.98
CA LYS A 221 39.12 -7.31 34.92
C LYS A 221 39.28 -6.02 34.11
N ARG A 222 38.56 -5.89 32.99
CA ARG A 222 38.57 -4.67 32.16
C ARG A 222 37.93 -3.49 32.88
N THR A 223 36.82 -3.70 33.58
CA THR A 223 36.05 -2.66 34.26
C THR A 223 36.70 -2.23 35.58
N TRP A 224 37.28 -3.18 36.32
CA TRP A 224 37.98 -2.93 37.57
C TRP A 224 39.40 -3.49 37.51
N PRO A 225 40.39 -2.69 37.07
CA PRO A 225 41.78 -3.15 36.93
C PRO A 225 42.39 -3.69 38.23
N ASP A 226 41.94 -3.18 39.38
CA ASP A 226 42.36 -3.60 40.72
C ASP A 226 41.63 -4.86 41.23
N SER A 227 40.70 -5.42 40.45
CA SER A 227 40.03 -6.69 40.77
C SER A 227 41.04 -7.85 40.82
N GLU A 228 40.64 -8.91 41.54
CA GLU A 228 41.45 -10.11 41.65
C GLU A 228 41.82 -10.63 40.25
N PRO A 229 43.10 -10.92 40.02
CA PRO A 229 43.56 -11.42 38.74
C PRO A 229 42.96 -12.80 38.47
N ILE A 230 42.84 -13.15 37.19
CA ILE A 230 42.43 -14.49 36.80
C ILE A 230 43.52 -15.45 37.26
N GLN A 231 43.12 -16.51 37.98
CA GLN A 231 44.00 -17.56 38.49
C GLN A 231 43.45 -18.91 38.08
N LEU A 232 44.32 -19.92 37.98
CA LEU A 232 43.86 -21.29 37.76
C LEU A 232 43.05 -21.79 38.98
N PRO A 233 41.91 -22.46 38.75
CA PRO A 233 41.16 -23.21 39.76
C PRO A 233 42.06 -24.12 40.61
N GLU A 234 41.69 -24.35 41.86
CA GLU A 234 42.49 -25.17 42.78
C GLU A 234 42.59 -26.63 42.30
N SER A 235 41.51 -27.15 41.72
CA SER A 235 41.47 -28.46 41.07
C SER A 235 42.54 -28.61 39.97
N ILE A 236 42.76 -27.56 39.17
CA ILE A 236 43.81 -27.53 38.14
C ILE A 236 45.19 -27.38 38.77
N LYS A 237 45.35 -26.54 39.80
CA LYS A 237 46.63 -26.42 40.53
C LYS A 237 47.06 -27.76 41.14
N GLU A 238 46.14 -28.52 41.72
CA GLU A 238 46.39 -29.88 42.23
C GLU A 238 46.84 -30.85 41.13
N MET A 239 46.18 -30.82 39.96
CA MET A 239 46.56 -31.62 38.80
C MET A 239 47.99 -31.30 38.33
N LEU A 240 48.34 -30.01 38.22
CA LEU A 240 49.68 -29.57 37.82
C LEU A 240 50.75 -29.95 38.86
N ASN A 241 50.42 -29.91 40.15
CA ASN A 241 51.31 -30.36 41.23
C ASN A 241 51.67 -31.86 41.10
N GLN A 242 50.72 -32.70 40.67
CA GLN A 242 50.95 -34.14 40.51
C GLN A 242 51.90 -34.47 39.35
N GLU A 243 51.97 -33.62 38.33
CA GLU A 243 52.86 -33.85 37.19
C GLU A 243 54.35 -33.65 37.55
N ALA A 244 54.66 -32.84 38.58
CA ALA A 244 56.02 -32.54 39.07
C ALA A 244 57.03 -32.04 38.01
N LYS A 245 56.56 -31.63 36.82
CA LYS A 245 57.38 -31.10 35.72
C LYS A 245 57.40 -29.57 35.65
N LEU A 246 56.45 -28.91 36.31
CA LEU A 246 56.37 -27.47 36.43
C LEU A 246 56.75 -27.06 37.85
N ASP A 247 57.58 -26.04 37.99
CA ASP A 247 57.90 -25.49 39.30
C ASP A 247 56.63 -24.85 39.91
N PRO A 248 56.16 -25.28 41.08
CA PRO A 248 54.92 -24.79 41.70
C PRO A 248 54.89 -23.27 41.92
N SER A 249 56.05 -22.63 42.08
CA SER A 249 56.13 -21.17 42.16
C SER A 249 55.67 -20.46 40.89
N TYR A 250 55.56 -21.17 39.76
CA TYR A 250 55.18 -20.60 38.48
C TYR A 250 53.67 -20.50 38.25
N TYR A 251 52.83 -21.34 38.87
CA TYR A 251 51.37 -21.33 38.67
C TYR A 251 50.55 -21.08 39.95
N GLN A 252 51.13 -21.27 41.13
CA GLN A 252 50.43 -20.98 42.40
C GLN A 252 50.19 -19.48 42.63
N ILE A 253 51.02 -18.62 42.02
CA ILE A 253 50.92 -17.16 42.09
C ILE A 253 50.72 -16.53 40.71
N ALA A 254 50.43 -17.32 39.68
CA ALA A 254 50.23 -16.80 38.33
C ALA A 254 48.96 -15.97 38.28
N GLN A 255 49.11 -14.76 37.75
CA GLN A 255 48.05 -13.78 37.60
C GLN A 255 47.91 -13.50 36.11
N PHE A 256 46.73 -13.79 35.56
CA PHE A 256 46.45 -13.63 34.13
C PHE A 256 45.51 -12.45 33.92
N GLU A 257 45.71 -11.73 32.82
CA GLU A 257 44.82 -10.62 32.41
C GLU A 257 43.60 -11.13 31.65
N THR A 258 43.73 -12.29 30.98
CA THR A 258 42.60 -12.95 30.30
C THR A 258 42.61 -14.45 30.54
N LEU A 259 41.43 -15.05 30.47
CA LEU A 259 41.27 -16.50 30.62
C LEU A 259 42.06 -17.27 29.54
N ARG A 260 42.17 -16.71 28.34
CA ARG A 260 42.96 -17.28 27.25
C ARG A 260 44.45 -17.34 27.56
N GLN A 261 45.00 -16.35 28.28
CA GLN A 261 46.39 -16.41 28.75
C GLN A 261 46.59 -17.55 29.74
N ALA A 262 45.64 -17.75 30.66
CA ALA A 262 45.67 -18.87 31.61
C ALA A 262 45.66 -20.23 30.90
N TYR A 263 44.82 -20.39 29.86
CA TYR A 263 44.79 -21.60 29.04
C TYR A 263 46.11 -21.85 28.30
N ILE A 264 46.62 -20.86 27.56
CA ILE A 264 47.89 -21.00 26.82
C ILE A 264 49.03 -21.37 27.76
N TYR A 265 49.02 -20.79 28.96
CA TYR A 265 49.97 -21.10 30.00
C TYR A 265 49.82 -22.57 30.49
N GLY A 266 48.60 -23.02 30.77
CA GLY A 266 48.29 -24.40 31.16
C GLY A 266 48.73 -25.42 30.11
N MET A 267 48.61 -25.09 28.83
CA MET A 267 49.01 -25.95 27.70
C MET A 267 50.51 -26.30 27.65
N ILE A 268 51.35 -25.78 28.53
CA ILE A 268 52.74 -26.25 28.70
C ILE A 268 52.77 -27.64 29.38
N SER A 269 51.75 -27.97 30.18
CA SER A 269 51.61 -29.25 30.88
C SER A 269 50.94 -30.32 30.00
N PRO A 270 51.58 -31.47 29.78
CA PRO A 270 50.94 -32.65 29.19
C PRO A 270 49.65 -33.07 29.88
N SER A 271 49.58 -33.04 31.22
CA SER A 271 48.37 -33.39 31.96
C SER A 271 47.23 -32.41 31.71
N PHE A 272 47.55 -31.11 31.62
CA PHE A 272 46.56 -30.09 31.25
C PHE A 272 46.08 -30.27 29.81
N GLN A 273 46.99 -30.54 28.85
CA GLN A 273 46.62 -30.80 27.45
C GLN A 273 45.67 -32.01 27.30
N GLU A 274 45.91 -33.07 28.09
CA GLU A 274 45.06 -34.27 28.08
C GLU A 274 43.67 -33.97 28.67
N HIS A 275 43.60 -33.16 29.73
CA HIS A 275 42.35 -32.86 30.41
C HIS A 275 41.52 -31.77 29.70
N PHE A 276 42.19 -30.81 29.06
CA PHE A 276 41.59 -29.70 28.32
C PHE A 276 42.14 -29.63 26.88
N PRO A 277 41.74 -30.58 26.02
CA PRO A 277 42.21 -30.60 24.63
C PRO A 277 41.73 -29.39 23.82
N HIS A 278 40.58 -28.81 24.21
CA HIS A 278 40.01 -27.62 23.60
C HIS A 278 39.84 -26.48 24.62
N TYR A 279 39.92 -25.24 24.14
CA TYR A 279 39.76 -24.06 24.99
C TYR A 279 38.38 -24.02 25.67
N SER A 280 37.33 -24.44 24.97
CA SER A 280 35.97 -24.52 25.50
C SER A 280 35.84 -25.44 26.71
N ASP A 281 36.61 -26.53 26.76
CA ASP A 281 36.60 -27.45 27.91
C ASP A 281 37.16 -26.77 29.16
N PHE A 282 38.22 -25.97 28.99
CA PHE A 282 38.81 -25.19 30.07
C PHE A 282 37.87 -24.08 30.56
N VAL A 283 37.22 -23.34 29.64
CA VAL A 283 36.27 -22.28 30.04
C VAL A 283 35.08 -22.87 30.79
N ARG A 284 34.51 -23.97 30.30
CA ARG A 284 33.42 -24.67 31.00
C ARG A 284 33.83 -25.10 32.40
N ASN A 285 35.00 -25.74 32.54
CA ASN A 285 35.48 -26.16 33.85
C ASN A 285 35.73 -24.98 34.79
N TYR A 286 36.27 -23.87 34.29
CA TYR A 286 36.49 -22.66 35.07
C TYR A 286 35.17 -22.07 35.61
N VAL A 287 34.13 -22.05 34.77
CA VAL A 287 32.78 -21.61 35.13
C VAL A 287 32.16 -22.54 36.18
N GLU A 288 32.19 -23.86 35.93
CA GLU A 288 31.62 -24.87 36.84
C GLU A 288 32.28 -24.86 38.23
N ASP A 289 33.60 -24.68 38.29
CA ASP A 289 34.35 -24.60 39.56
C ASP A 289 33.86 -23.39 40.40
N ARG A 290 33.75 -22.21 39.78
CA ARG A 290 33.30 -21.00 40.48
C ARG A 290 31.80 -20.98 40.79
N GLU A 291 30.96 -21.56 39.94
CA GLU A 291 29.54 -21.77 40.26
C GLU A 291 29.39 -22.65 41.52
N GLN A 292 30.19 -23.71 41.61
CA GLN A 292 30.13 -24.65 42.73
C GLN A 292 30.70 -24.08 44.04
N TYR A 293 31.80 -23.34 43.97
CA TYR A 293 32.56 -22.93 45.18
C TYR A 293 32.42 -21.45 45.54
N GLU A 294 32.10 -20.58 44.59
CA GLU A 294 31.95 -19.13 44.78
C GLU A 294 30.48 -18.66 44.67
N PHE A 295 29.55 -19.55 44.32
CA PHE A 295 28.12 -19.24 44.13
C PHE A 295 27.86 -18.11 43.12
N PHE A 296 28.75 -17.97 42.14
CA PHE A 296 28.63 -16.97 41.07
C PHE A 296 27.86 -17.54 39.89
N ASP A 297 26.77 -16.89 39.46
CA ASP A 297 25.93 -17.35 38.36
C ASP A 297 26.36 -16.70 37.03
N TYR A 298 27.19 -17.40 36.27
CA TYR A 298 27.70 -16.90 34.99
C TYR A 298 26.62 -16.71 33.93
N ARG A 299 25.55 -17.51 33.99
CA ARG A 299 24.44 -17.39 33.05
C ARG A 299 23.70 -16.07 33.27
N THR A 300 23.30 -15.80 34.51
CA THR A 300 22.61 -14.56 34.87
C THR A 300 23.46 -13.33 34.55
N GLU A 301 24.77 -13.40 34.81
CA GLU A 301 25.70 -12.30 34.52
C GLU A 301 25.92 -12.09 33.01
N ALA A 302 25.97 -13.16 32.21
CA ALA A 302 26.02 -13.04 30.75
C ALA A 302 24.78 -12.33 30.19
N VAL A 303 23.59 -12.65 30.71
CA VAL A 303 22.34 -11.99 30.34
C VAL A 303 22.35 -10.51 30.77
N SER A 304 22.88 -10.20 31.95
CA SER A 304 22.99 -8.82 32.43
C SER A 304 23.98 -7.96 31.62
N LEU A 305 25.03 -8.56 31.07
CA LEU A 305 26.07 -7.90 30.26
C LEU A 305 25.84 -8.06 28.76
N ALA A 306 24.62 -8.39 28.36
CA ALA A 306 24.35 -8.85 27.00
C ALA A 306 24.73 -7.83 25.93
N GLN A 307 24.48 -6.53 26.16
CA GLN A 307 24.83 -5.49 25.19
C GLN A 307 26.36 -5.37 25.04
N GLU A 308 27.08 -5.38 26.16
CA GLU A 308 28.55 -5.31 26.19
C GLU A 308 29.21 -6.53 25.54
N ILE A 309 28.54 -7.68 25.55
CA ILE A 309 28.99 -8.91 24.89
C ILE A 309 28.68 -8.86 23.39
N LEU A 310 27.45 -8.54 23.01
CA LEU A 310 26.99 -8.63 21.62
C LEU A 310 27.70 -7.62 20.71
N VAL A 311 27.83 -6.36 21.14
CA VAL A 311 28.45 -5.29 20.32
C VAL A 311 29.82 -5.69 19.75
N PRO A 312 30.78 -6.19 20.55
CA PRO A 312 32.07 -6.63 20.03
C PRO A 312 32.12 -8.05 19.48
N ARG A 313 31.19 -8.95 19.84
CA ARG A 313 31.30 -10.39 19.53
C ARG A 313 30.27 -10.93 18.53
N LEU A 314 29.33 -10.13 18.05
CA LEU A 314 28.28 -10.58 17.11
C LEU A 314 28.87 -11.28 15.87
N ASP A 315 29.94 -10.75 15.28
CA ASP A 315 30.60 -11.36 14.11
C ASP A 315 31.24 -12.72 14.42
N ASP A 316 31.81 -12.89 15.61
CA ASP A 316 32.38 -14.16 16.03
C ASP A 316 31.28 -15.20 16.30
N ILE A 317 30.18 -14.77 16.93
CA ILE A 317 29.00 -15.61 17.15
C ILE A 317 28.42 -16.06 15.81
N ASN A 318 28.23 -15.13 14.85
CA ASN A 318 27.74 -15.46 13.52
C ASN A 318 28.68 -16.37 12.73
N ARG A 319 30.00 -16.26 12.93
CA ARG A 319 30.96 -17.21 12.35
C ARG A 319 30.71 -18.63 12.85
N ILE A 320 30.45 -18.80 14.15
CA ILE A 320 30.12 -20.11 14.73
C ILE A 320 28.77 -20.60 14.21
N LEU A 321 27.73 -19.77 14.25
CA LEU A 321 26.37 -20.12 13.76
C LEU A 321 26.38 -20.56 12.29
N SER A 322 27.24 -19.95 11.47
CA SER A 322 27.35 -20.29 10.04
C SER A 322 27.71 -21.76 9.79
N THR A 323 28.42 -22.42 10.73
CA THR A 323 28.76 -23.85 10.63
C THR A 323 27.51 -24.74 10.61
N ASN A 324 26.40 -24.27 11.17
CA ASN A 324 25.11 -24.96 11.21
C ASN A 324 24.08 -24.37 10.23
N ASN A 325 24.50 -23.52 9.29
CA ASN A 325 23.61 -22.78 8.37
C ASN A 325 22.66 -21.83 9.11
N GLN A 326 23.14 -21.20 10.19
CA GLN A 326 22.39 -20.20 10.93
C GLN A 326 23.10 -18.85 10.87
N GLU A 327 22.32 -17.77 10.98
CA GLU A 327 22.83 -16.41 11.15
C GLU A 327 21.86 -15.65 12.07
N LEU A 328 22.42 -14.97 13.07
CA LEU A 328 21.72 -14.02 13.92
C LEU A 328 21.75 -12.65 13.24
N ILE A 329 20.57 -12.14 12.93
CA ILE A 329 20.36 -10.79 12.41
C ILE A 329 19.81 -9.95 13.56
N VAL A 330 20.43 -8.79 13.79
CA VAL A 330 19.95 -7.77 14.71
C VAL A 330 19.70 -6.51 13.90
N GLN A 331 18.48 -5.99 13.99
CA GLN A 331 18.01 -4.85 13.22
C GLN A 331 17.45 -3.79 14.18
N GLU A 332 18.09 -2.62 14.20
CA GLU A 332 17.59 -1.47 14.94
C GLU A 332 16.37 -0.89 14.19
N VAL A 333 15.27 -0.70 14.92
CA VAL A 333 14.04 -0.08 14.43
C VAL A 333 13.70 1.12 15.30
N THR A 334 13.62 2.30 14.69
CA THR A 334 13.26 3.55 15.40
C THR A 334 11.75 3.74 15.47
N GLY A 335 11.23 4.02 16.65
CA GLY A 335 9.83 4.37 16.91
C GLY A 335 9.48 5.82 16.57
N TYR A 336 8.22 6.20 16.83
CA TYR A 336 7.70 7.53 16.53
C TYR A 336 8.08 8.59 17.57
N SER A 337 8.26 8.19 18.83
CA SER A 337 8.64 9.12 19.89
C SER A 337 10.15 9.33 19.91
N GLN A 338 10.60 10.52 20.32
CA GLN A 338 12.02 10.80 20.44
C GLN A 338 12.70 9.82 21.40
N GLY A 339 13.65 9.04 20.87
CA GLY A 339 14.44 8.09 21.64
C GLY A 339 13.83 6.69 21.78
N GLU A 340 12.71 6.40 21.11
CA GLU A 340 12.22 5.03 20.99
C GLU A 340 12.99 4.30 19.89
N SER A 341 13.70 3.23 20.25
CA SER A 341 14.38 2.33 19.33
C SER A 341 14.36 0.92 19.92
N TRP A 342 14.17 -0.08 19.06
CA TRP A 342 14.20 -1.49 19.43
C TRP A 342 15.24 -2.23 18.59
N ASP A 343 16.06 -3.05 19.22
CA ASP A 343 17.00 -3.95 18.54
C ASP A 343 16.31 -5.29 18.29
N LEU A 344 15.58 -5.41 17.19
CA LEU A 344 14.86 -6.64 16.87
C LEU A 344 15.81 -7.72 16.37
N ALA A 345 15.65 -8.96 16.87
CA ALA A 345 16.58 -10.04 16.54
C ALA A 345 15.90 -11.29 16.00
N TYR A 346 16.55 -11.91 15.02
CA TYR A 346 16.08 -13.09 14.34
C TYR A 346 17.21 -14.08 14.08
N LEU A 347 17.00 -15.34 14.42
CA LEU A 347 17.91 -16.44 14.09
C LEU A 347 17.42 -17.15 12.82
N ARG A 348 17.98 -16.76 11.66
CA ARG A 348 17.55 -17.32 10.38
C ARG A 348 18.24 -18.63 10.05
N ASN A 349 17.56 -19.47 9.27
CA ASN A 349 18.17 -20.60 8.59
C ASN A 349 18.63 -20.17 7.19
N THR A 350 19.94 -20.09 6.98
CA THR A 350 20.54 -19.54 5.75
C THR A 350 20.27 -20.39 4.50
N LYS A 351 19.74 -21.61 4.64
CA LYS A 351 19.29 -22.45 3.52
C LYS A 351 17.84 -22.18 3.11
N ALA A 352 17.01 -21.69 4.01
CA ALA A 352 15.57 -21.53 3.80
C ALA A 352 15.18 -20.06 3.56
N GLU A 353 15.90 -19.13 4.20
CA GLU A 353 15.52 -17.72 4.25
C GLU A 353 16.69 -16.88 3.74
N ASP A 354 16.41 -15.90 2.88
CA ASP A 354 17.38 -14.89 2.47
C ASP A 354 17.48 -13.77 3.52
N ARG A 355 18.59 -13.03 3.47
CA ARG A 355 18.89 -12.02 4.51
C ARG A 355 18.01 -10.79 4.37
N GLU A 356 17.73 -10.39 3.12
CA GLU A 356 17.01 -9.15 2.81
C GLU A 356 15.54 -9.28 3.21
N SER A 357 14.89 -10.42 2.95
CA SER A 357 13.53 -10.70 3.41
C SER A 357 13.41 -10.80 4.93
N VAL A 358 14.42 -11.33 5.64
CA VAL A 358 14.40 -11.34 7.11
C VAL A 358 14.55 -9.92 7.67
N GLN A 359 15.43 -9.10 7.10
CA GLN A 359 15.55 -7.68 7.50
C GLN A 359 14.27 -6.92 7.19
N PHE A 360 13.68 -7.14 6.02
CA PHE A 360 12.41 -6.55 5.63
C PHE A 360 11.29 -6.93 6.61
N TYR A 361 11.19 -8.21 6.98
CA TYR A 361 10.26 -8.71 7.99
C TYR A 361 10.45 -8.03 9.35
N LEU A 362 11.69 -7.94 9.84
CA LEU A 362 11.98 -7.29 11.12
C LEU A 362 11.59 -5.82 11.11
N GLU A 363 11.90 -5.09 10.04
CA GLU A 363 11.65 -3.64 9.96
C GLU A 363 10.17 -3.32 9.71
N ASN A 364 9.55 -4.01 8.75
CA ASN A 364 8.25 -3.61 8.17
C ASN A 364 7.07 -4.49 8.61
N GLU A 365 7.31 -5.66 9.20
CA GLU A 365 6.23 -6.43 9.84
C GLU A 365 6.31 -6.26 11.36
N ILE A 366 7.38 -6.73 12.00
CA ILE A 366 7.52 -6.67 13.47
C ILE A 366 7.74 -5.24 13.95
N GLY A 367 8.60 -4.48 13.28
CA GLY A 367 8.84 -3.08 13.61
C GLY A 367 7.58 -2.23 13.48
N ALA A 368 6.80 -2.44 12.42
CA ALA A 368 5.51 -1.78 12.24
C ALA A 368 4.48 -2.20 13.30
N TRP A 369 4.47 -3.49 13.69
CA TRP A 369 3.61 -3.99 14.75
C TRP A 369 3.92 -3.32 16.10
N TYR A 370 5.20 -3.19 16.45
CA TYR A 370 5.65 -2.53 17.68
C TYR A 370 5.29 -1.03 17.69
N LYS A 371 5.34 -0.39 16.52
CA LYS A 371 4.95 1.01 16.32
C LYS A 371 3.43 1.22 16.32
N GLY A 372 2.63 0.17 16.11
CA GLY A 372 1.19 0.26 15.88
C GLY A 372 0.82 0.78 14.48
N SER A 373 1.73 0.68 13.52
CA SER A 373 1.53 1.11 12.13
C SER A 373 1.32 -0.04 11.15
N LEU A 374 1.42 -1.29 11.64
CA LEU A 374 1.08 -2.45 10.83
C LEU A 374 -0.41 -2.42 10.51
N THR A 375 -0.73 -2.55 9.23
CA THR A 375 -2.11 -2.59 8.74
C THR A 375 -2.34 -3.81 7.85
N GLU A 376 -3.60 -4.00 7.48
CA GLU A 376 -4.12 -5.15 6.74
C GLU A 376 -4.55 -4.75 5.34
N LEU A 377 -4.16 -5.56 4.36
CA LEU A 377 -4.67 -5.56 3.00
C LEU A 377 -5.53 -6.80 2.81
N ALA A 378 -6.82 -6.61 2.54
CA ALA A 378 -7.77 -7.68 2.33
C ALA A 378 -8.22 -7.75 0.88
N VAL A 379 -8.14 -8.94 0.29
CA VAL A 379 -8.79 -9.24 -1.00
C VAL A 379 -10.19 -9.74 -0.70
N ILE A 380 -11.20 -9.04 -1.22
CA ILE A 380 -12.62 -9.31 -0.95
C ILE A 380 -13.35 -9.50 -2.27
N ARG A 381 -14.16 -10.55 -2.40
CA ARG A 381 -15.01 -10.74 -3.57
C ARG A 381 -16.23 -9.83 -3.54
N PHE A 382 -16.70 -9.42 -4.70
CA PHE A 382 -17.91 -8.60 -4.81
C PHE A 382 -19.12 -9.30 -4.20
N GLU A 383 -19.24 -10.62 -4.33
CA GLU A 383 -20.36 -11.39 -3.77
C GLU A 383 -20.48 -11.29 -2.23
N ASP A 384 -19.38 -10.97 -1.55
CA ASP A 384 -19.30 -10.86 -0.10
C ASP A 384 -19.68 -9.47 0.44
N ILE A 385 -19.90 -8.52 -0.46
CA ILE A 385 -20.25 -7.12 -0.16
C ILE A 385 -21.71 -6.87 -0.55
N ASP A 386 -22.62 -6.80 0.41
CA ASP A 386 -24.02 -6.43 0.16
C ASP A 386 -24.22 -4.94 0.49
N PRO A 387 -24.60 -4.07 -0.47
CA PRO A 387 -24.76 -2.63 -0.21
C PRO A 387 -25.79 -2.28 0.88
N GLU A 388 -26.72 -3.17 1.20
CA GLU A 388 -27.74 -2.95 2.23
C GLU A 388 -27.45 -3.68 3.54
N LYS A 389 -26.80 -4.86 3.48
CA LYS A 389 -26.51 -5.69 4.65
C LYS A 389 -25.08 -5.59 5.15
N GLY A 390 -24.22 -4.94 4.37
CA GLY A 390 -22.82 -4.76 4.60
C GLY A 390 -21.93 -5.93 4.18
N PHE A 391 -20.64 -5.79 4.44
CA PHE A 391 -19.63 -6.83 4.27
C PHE A 391 -19.87 -8.03 5.20
N ASN A 392 -19.84 -9.25 4.64
CA ASN A 392 -20.16 -10.47 5.38
C ASN A 392 -18.98 -11.05 6.20
N GLY A 393 -17.77 -10.48 6.07
CA GLY A 393 -16.57 -10.92 6.78
C GLY A 393 -15.67 -11.92 6.05
N GLN A 394 -16.03 -12.39 4.84
CA GLN A 394 -15.21 -13.32 4.07
C GLN A 394 -14.14 -12.60 3.25
N GLN A 395 -12.90 -13.10 3.36
CA GLN A 395 -11.73 -12.55 2.67
C GLN A 395 -11.02 -13.69 1.95
N GLU A 396 -10.59 -13.46 0.71
CA GLU A 396 -9.85 -14.45 -0.08
C GLU A 396 -8.39 -14.54 0.35
N ALA A 397 -7.80 -13.39 0.66
CA ALA A 397 -6.43 -13.28 1.10
C ALA A 397 -6.26 -12.07 2.00
N VAL A 398 -5.34 -12.19 2.95
CA VAL A 398 -4.96 -11.13 3.88
C VAL A 398 -3.45 -10.99 3.86
N TYR A 399 -2.99 -9.75 3.73
CA TYR A 399 -1.57 -9.40 3.77
C TYR A 399 -1.34 -8.31 4.81
N HIS A 400 -0.16 -8.32 5.42
CA HIS A 400 0.25 -7.31 6.40
C HIS A 400 1.28 -6.37 5.79
N ILE A 401 1.13 -5.07 6.04
CA ILE A 401 2.02 -4.04 5.50
C ILE A 401 2.17 -2.89 6.50
N ASP A 402 3.35 -2.28 6.55
CA ASP A 402 3.55 -1.03 7.29
C ASP A 402 2.90 0.14 6.54
N ASP A 403 1.91 0.80 7.16
CA ASP A 403 1.25 1.98 6.60
C ASP A 403 2.25 3.12 6.33
N ASN A 404 3.38 3.17 7.03
CA ASN A 404 4.42 4.17 6.78
C ASN A 404 5.09 4.04 5.41
N LEU A 405 5.03 2.87 4.78
CA LEU A 405 5.53 2.68 3.42
C LEU A 405 4.57 3.26 2.37
N LEU A 406 3.31 3.50 2.76
CA LEU A 406 2.19 3.86 1.88
C LEU A 406 1.95 5.37 1.81
N LEU A 407 3.01 6.14 1.49
CA LEU A 407 2.97 7.61 1.52
C LEU A 407 2.37 8.26 0.27
N GLN A 408 2.35 7.56 -0.86
CA GLN A 408 1.94 8.12 -2.15
C GLN A 408 0.94 7.20 -2.84
N ASP A 409 1.17 6.85 -4.11
CA ASP A 409 0.37 5.91 -4.88
C ASP A 409 0.38 4.54 -4.19
N LYS A 410 -0.61 4.33 -3.31
CA LYS A 410 -0.68 3.19 -2.40
C LYS A 410 -0.75 1.89 -3.18
N LEU A 411 -1.53 1.84 -4.26
CA LEU A 411 -1.67 0.65 -5.08
C LEU A 411 -0.32 0.25 -5.70
N LYS A 412 0.39 1.18 -6.35
CA LYS A 412 1.70 0.87 -6.94
C LYS A 412 2.74 0.47 -5.89
N GLN A 413 2.71 1.10 -4.72
CA GLN A 413 3.60 0.76 -3.61
C GLN A 413 3.32 -0.64 -3.07
N VAL A 414 2.04 -0.99 -2.88
CA VAL A 414 1.60 -2.33 -2.48
C VAL A 414 2.00 -3.38 -3.52
N GLN A 415 1.76 -3.12 -4.81
CA GLN A 415 2.12 -4.03 -5.91
C GLN A 415 3.62 -4.27 -6.01
N HIS A 416 4.43 -3.26 -5.73
CA HIS A 416 5.88 -3.42 -5.70
C HIS A 416 6.36 -4.35 -4.58
N LEU A 417 5.69 -4.32 -3.44
CA LEU A 417 6.01 -5.12 -2.26
C LEU A 417 5.40 -6.53 -2.32
N ILE A 418 4.22 -6.65 -2.94
CA ILE A 418 3.44 -7.88 -3.05
C ILE A 418 3.06 -8.08 -4.53
N PRO A 419 3.93 -8.73 -5.33
CA PRO A 419 3.72 -8.88 -6.77
C PRO A 419 2.43 -9.64 -7.14
N ASP A 420 1.89 -10.48 -6.26
CA ASP A 420 0.63 -11.21 -6.47
C ASP A 420 -0.57 -10.25 -6.66
N LEU A 421 -0.44 -8.98 -6.27
CA LEU A 421 -1.46 -7.94 -6.37
C LEU A 421 -1.34 -7.09 -7.65
N GLU A 422 -0.43 -7.41 -8.58
CA GLU A 422 -0.25 -6.69 -9.86
C GLU A 422 -1.52 -6.62 -10.72
N ARG A 423 -2.47 -7.56 -10.54
CA ARG A 423 -3.73 -7.62 -11.29
C ARG A 423 -4.72 -6.51 -10.96
N PHE A 424 -4.61 -5.89 -9.78
CA PHE A 424 -5.51 -4.83 -9.34
C PHE A 424 -5.22 -3.50 -10.05
N VAL A 425 -6.26 -2.75 -10.37
CA VAL A 425 -6.18 -1.44 -11.03
C VAL A 425 -6.89 -0.39 -10.17
N GLU A 426 -6.46 0.87 -10.22
CA GLU A 426 -7.12 1.94 -9.46
C GLU A 426 -8.60 2.06 -9.85
N ALA A 427 -9.49 2.25 -8.86
CA ALA A 427 -10.93 2.38 -9.09
C ALA A 427 -11.26 3.50 -10.10
N GLU A 428 -10.57 4.64 -10.04
CA GLU A 428 -10.76 5.74 -11.01
C GLU A 428 -10.40 5.33 -12.46
N GLU A 429 -9.41 4.46 -12.63
CA GLU A 429 -9.01 3.98 -13.95
C GLU A 429 -10.01 2.96 -14.48
N VAL A 430 -10.54 2.10 -13.60
CA VAL A 430 -11.64 1.19 -13.91
C VAL A 430 -12.90 1.96 -14.33
N GLU A 431 -13.29 3.01 -13.61
CA GLU A 431 -14.40 3.89 -14.00
C GLU A 431 -14.16 4.53 -15.39
N LYS A 432 -12.94 5.01 -15.64
CA LYS A 432 -12.58 5.57 -16.96
C LYS A 432 -12.68 4.51 -18.07
N GLN A 433 -12.25 3.28 -17.83
CA GLN A 433 -12.35 2.19 -18.80
C GLN A 433 -13.81 1.79 -19.06
N LEU A 434 -14.64 1.71 -18.01
CA LEU A 434 -16.07 1.43 -18.13
C LEU A 434 -16.78 2.55 -18.91
N ASN A 435 -16.48 3.81 -18.61
CA ASN A 435 -17.05 4.98 -19.30
C ASN A 435 -16.57 5.07 -20.77
N GLN A 436 -15.29 4.82 -21.05
CA GLN A 436 -14.77 4.77 -22.43
C GLN A 436 -15.39 3.61 -23.23
N THR A 437 -15.65 2.48 -22.60
CA THR A 437 -16.33 1.35 -23.25
C THR A 437 -17.78 1.69 -23.57
N GLN A 438 -18.45 2.46 -22.71
CA GLN A 438 -19.79 3.01 -22.98
C GLN A 438 -19.78 4.04 -24.13
N ASP A 439 -18.79 4.92 -24.19
CA ASP A 439 -18.64 5.90 -25.27
C ASP A 439 -18.31 5.24 -26.61
N LEU A 440 -17.42 4.25 -26.62
CA LEU A 440 -17.10 3.45 -27.82
C LEU A 440 -18.29 2.62 -28.31
N ALA A 441 -19.12 2.11 -27.39
CA ALA A 441 -20.38 1.45 -27.75
C ALA A 441 -21.36 2.46 -28.38
N ALA A 442 -21.44 3.69 -27.85
CA ALA A 442 -22.28 4.76 -28.41
C ALA A 442 -21.77 5.30 -29.77
N GLU A 443 -20.45 5.35 -29.98
CA GLU A 443 -19.86 5.75 -31.28
C GLU A 443 -20.00 4.68 -32.37
N LYS A 444 -19.96 3.40 -32.01
CA LYS A 444 -20.29 2.30 -32.94
C LYS A 444 -21.75 2.36 -33.38
N GLU A 445 -22.70 2.68 -32.48
CA GLU A 445 -24.08 2.98 -32.86
C GLU A 445 -24.12 4.11 -33.90
N ALA A 446 -23.50 5.27 -33.62
CA ALA A 446 -23.52 6.42 -34.53
C ALA A 446 -22.90 6.13 -35.91
N SER A 447 -21.93 5.22 -35.98
CA SER A 447 -21.21 4.85 -37.20
C SER A 447 -21.95 3.80 -38.04
N GLU A 448 -22.61 2.82 -37.41
CA GLU A 448 -23.45 1.82 -38.13
C GLU A 448 -24.76 2.43 -38.64
N TYR A 449 -25.28 3.48 -38.00
CA TYR A 449 -26.41 4.27 -38.52
C TYR A 449 -26.01 5.28 -39.62
N SER A 450 -24.73 5.36 -40.02
CA SER A 450 -24.21 6.30 -41.03
C SER A 450 -23.82 5.68 -42.39
N LEU A 451 -24.17 4.41 -42.66
CA LEU A 451 -24.03 3.74 -43.96
C LEU A 451 -25.40 3.49 -44.61
#